data_AF-A0AAX0HEJ3-F1
#
_entry.id   AF-A0AAX0HEJ3-F1
#
_cell.length_a   1.000
_cell.length_b   1.000
_cell.length_c   1.000
_cell.angle_alpha   90.00
_cell.angle_beta   90.00
_cell.angle_gamma   90.00
#
_symmetry.space_group_name_H-M   'P 1'
#
loop_
_entity.id
_entity.type
_entity.pdbx_description
1 polymer ?
#
loop_
_entity_poly.entity_id
_entity_poly.type
_entity_poly.pdbx_seq_one_letter_code
_entity_poly.pdbx_strand_id
1 'polypeptide(L)'
;MAIKDDLNYIKTEISSQEQFLENAIRSERFIKKNKKIIIAIVAAAVIALIAYAVLNQIKSSNIAESNSAYTTLLSNPNDKKAKQTLIEKNPSLFALYAIKTAYDSNSTEILDEASNLTSDPLLKQILQNAKGDNSDGLLSTYNSLVKGYELLTQNKLPEAKIEFSKIPSNSPLEPIAKNLEHYQGK
;
A
#
# COMPACT_ATOMS: atom_id res chain seq x y z
N MET A 1 -10.85 41.44 -56.81
CA MET A 1 -10.78 40.67 -55.54
C MET A 1 -9.45 39.95 -55.44
N ALA A 2 -9.06 39.14 -56.42
CA ALA A 2 -7.77 38.42 -56.46
C ALA A 2 -6.52 39.23 -56.00
N ILE A 3 -6.25 40.41 -56.58
CA ILE A 3 -5.06 41.21 -56.21
C ILE A 3 -5.10 41.71 -54.75
N LYS A 4 -6.30 41.96 -54.20
CA LYS A 4 -6.48 42.38 -52.80
C LYS A 4 -6.27 41.21 -51.84
N ASP A 5 -6.68 40.01 -52.25
CA ASP A 5 -6.50 38.78 -51.48
C ASP A 5 -5.02 38.35 -51.49
N ASP A 6 -4.33 38.49 -52.63
CA ASP A 6 -2.88 38.24 -52.75
C ASP A 6 -2.05 39.23 -51.89
N LEU A 7 -2.41 40.52 -51.89
CA LEU A 7 -1.76 41.52 -51.04
C LEU A 7 -2.00 41.28 -49.55
N ASN A 8 -3.21 40.85 -49.17
CA ASN A 8 -3.50 40.49 -47.78
C ASN A 8 -2.73 39.25 -47.36
N TYR A 9 -2.66 38.23 -48.22
CA TYR A 9 -1.89 37.02 -47.98
C TYR A 9 -0.39 37.32 -47.76
N ILE A 10 0.23 38.12 -48.64
CA ILE A 10 1.63 38.54 -48.50
C ILE A 10 1.85 39.32 -47.19
N LYS A 11 0.91 40.20 -46.81
CA LYS A 11 1.01 40.97 -45.57
C LYS A 11 0.89 40.07 -44.33
N THR A 12 0.04 39.05 -44.37
CA THR A 12 -0.10 38.08 -43.28
C THR A 12 1.14 37.19 -43.16
N GLU A 13 1.72 36.75 -44.27
CA GLU A 13 2.98 35.99 -44.26
C GLU A 13 4.14 36.81 -43.66
N ILE A 14 4.32 38.06 -44.10
CA ILE A 14 5.37 38.94 -43.58
C ILE A 14 5.18 39.20 -42.08
N SER A 15 3.93 39.43 -41.64
CA SER A 15 3.63 39.64 -40.21
C SER A 15 3.87 38.38 -39.38
N SER A 16 3.59 37.19 -39.94
CA SER A 16 3.88 35.91 -39.29
C SER A 16 5.39 35.67 -39.16
N GLN A 17 6.17 36.02 -40.18
CA GLN A 17 7.62 35.94 -40.16
C GLN A 17 8.24 36.93 -39.17
N GLU A 18 7.74 38.17 -39.09
CA GLU A 18 8.16 39.14 -38.07
C GLU A 18 7.86 38.66 -36.65
N GLN A 19 6.66 38.14 -36.39
CA GLN A 19 6.34 37.56 -35.07
C GLN A 19 7.22 36.36 -34.74
N PHE A 20 7.54 35.52 -35.73
CA PHE A 20 8.45 34.39 -35.55
C PHE A 20 9.86 34.87 -35.15
N LEU A 21 10.39 35.86 -35.85
CA LEU A 21 11.71 36.44 -35.56
C LEU A 21 11.72 37.18 -34.21
N GLU A 22 10.68 37.93 -33.89
CA GLU A 22 10.55 38.60 -32.59
C GLU A 22 10.53 37.59 -31.45
N ASN A 23 9.77 36.51 -31.60
CA ASN A 23 9.71 35.43 -30.61
C ASN A 23 11.04 34.68 -30.48
N ALA A 24 11.77 34.48 -31.58
CA ALA A 24 13.11 33.91 -31.57
C ALA A 24 14.12 34.80 -30.81
N ILE A 25 14.09 36.12 -31.05
CA ILE A 25 14.98 37.08 -30.38
C ILE A 25 14.62 37.21 -28.89
N ARG A 26 13.32 37.23 -28.55
CA ARG A 26 12.85 37.25 -27.16
C ARG A 26 13.27 36.00 -26.39
N SER A 27 13.13 34.83 -27.00
CA SER A 27 13.55 33.55 -26.38
C SER A 27 15.06 33.48 -26.20
N GLU A 28 15.86 33.95 -27.17
CA GLU A 28 17.31 34.04 -27.02
C GLU A 28 17.72 34.94 -25.85
N ARG A 29 17.14 36.15 -25.74
CA ARG A 29 17.38 37.06 -24.61
C ARG A 29 16.94 36.45 -23.28
N PHE A 30 15.81 35.75 -23.25
CA PHE A 30 15.31 35.07 -22.05
C PHE A 30 16.27 33.97 -21.58
N ILE A 31 16.74 33.11 -22.50
CA ILE A 31 17.71 32.05 -22.20
C ILE A 31 19.03 32.65 -21.74
N LYS A 32 19.55 33.67 -22.42
CA LYS A 32 20.81 34.34 -22.03
C LYS A 32 20.72 35.00 -20.65
N LYS A 33 19.59 35.65 -20.33
CA LYS A 33 19.37 36.29 -19.02
C LYS A 33 19.22 35.27 -17.90
N ASN A 34 18.51 34.16 -18.14
CA ASN A 34 18.21 33.14 -17.12
C ASN A 34 19.11 31.90 -17.20
N LYS A 35 20.22 31.94 -17.95
CA LYS A 35 21.07 30.77 -18.25
C LYS A 35 21.43 29.93 -17.03
N LYS A 36 21.76 30.57 -15.90
CA LYS A 36 22.12 29.88 -14.65
C LYS A 36 20.94 29.09 -14.07
N ILE A 37 19.74 29.67 -14.10
CA ILE A 37 18.51 29.04 -13.60
C ILE A 37 18.13 27.87 -14.52
N ILE A 38 18.20 28.06 -15.83
CA ILE A 38 17.91 26.99 -16.81
C ILE A 38 18.87 25.82 -16.63
N ILE A 39 20.17 26.07 -16.50
CA ILE A 39 21.18 25.02 -16.23
C ILE A 39 20.88 24.31 -14.91
N ALA A 40 20.53 25.04 -13.85
CA ALA A 40 20.18 24.44 -12.57
C ALA A 40 18.95 23.52 -12.66
N ILE A 41 17.90 23.94 -13.38
CA ILE A 41 16.69 23.12 -13.59
C ILE A 41 17.03 21.86 -14.40
N VAL A 42 17.80 22.00 -15.48
CA VAL A 42 18.22 20.85 -16.29
C VAL A 42 19.07 19.87 -15.46
N ALA A 43 20.01 20.37 -14.66
CA ALA A 43 20.81 19.55 -13.77
C ALA A 43 19.95 18.81 -12.73
N ALA A 44 18.99 19.51 -12.11
CA ALA A 44 18.05 18.91 -11.16
C ALA A 44 17.18 17.83 -11.82
N ALA A 45 16.72 18.05 -13.06
CA ALA A 45 15.95 17.08 -13.82
C ALA A 45 16.78 15.81 -14.11
N VAL A 46 18.04 15.96 -14.50
CA VAL A 46 18.95 14.82 -14.72
C VAL A 46 19.17 14.04 -13.43
N ILE A 47 19.41 14.72 -12.30
CA ILE A 47 19.57 14.05 -11.00
C ILE A 47 18.29 13.30 -10.61
N ALA A 48 17.12 13.90 -10.80
CA ALA A 48 15.84 13.25 -10.51
C ALA A 48 15.62 11.99 -11.36
N LEU A 49 15.98 12.01 -12.65
CA LEU A 49 15.89 10.83 -13.52
C LEU A 49 16.82 9.71 -13.08
N ILE A 50 18.07 10.04 -12.71
CA ILE A 50 19.03 9.06 -12.19
C ILE A 50 18.52 8.46 -10.88
N ALA A 51 18.07 9.30 -9.94
CA ALA A 51 17.51 8.85 -8.67
C ALA A 51 16.32 7.91 -8.88
N TYR A 52 15.40 8.28 -9.79
CA TYR A 52 14.26 7.44 -10.14
C TYR A 52 14.69 6.08 -10.71
N ALA A 53 15.64 6.05 -11.63
CA ALA A 53 16.14 4.81 -12.22
C ALA A 53 16.77 3.89 -11.16
N VAL A 54 17.62 4.45 -10.28
CA VAL A 54 18.26 3.71 -9.19
C VAL A 54 17.22 3.16 -8.20
N LEU A 55 16.27 4.00 -7.77
CA LEU A 55 15.21 3.58 -6.86
C LEU A 55 14.34 2.47 -7.46
N ASN A 56 14.04 2.54 -8.75
CA ASN A 56 13.27 1.52 -9.43
C ASN A 56 14.03 0.19 -9.53
N GLN A 57 15.34 0.23 -9.79
CA GLN A 57 16.20 -0.96 -9.79
C GLN A 57 16.26 -1.60 -8.40
N ILE A 58 16.47 -0.80 -7.34
CA ILE A 58 16.49 -1.28 -5.96
C ILE A 58 15.15 -1.90 -5.59
N LYS A 59 14.03 -1.25 -5.93
CA LYS A 59 12.69 -1.77 -5.66
C LYS A 59 12.47 -3.12 -6.34
N SER A 60 12.88 -3.25 -7.59
CA SER A 60 12.76 -4.51 -8.35
C SER A 60 13.62 -5.61 -7.73
N SER A 61 14.86 -5.30 -7.34
CA SER A 61 15.75 -6.24 -6.64
C SER A 61 15.16 -6.69 -5.31
N ASN A 62 14.66 -5.75 -4.50
CA ASN A 62 14.05 -6.06 -3.21
C ASN A 62 12.81 -6.96 -3.36
N ILE A 63 11.98 -6.76 -4.39
CA ILE A 63 10.84 -7.64 -4.69
C ILE A 63 11.32 -9.05 -5.02
N ALA A 64 12.31 -9.20 -5.90
CA ALA A 64 12.82 -10.51 -6.29
C ALA A 64 13.48 -11.25 -5.10
N GLU A 65 14.33 -10.55 -4.35
CA GLU A 65 15.04 -11.10 -3.19
C GLU A 65 14.07 -11.48 -2.06
N SER A 66 13.08 -10.63 -1.75
CA SER A 66 12.09 -10.94 -0.71
C SER A 66 11.17 -12.10 -1.11
N ASN A 67 10.75 -12.20 -2.37
CA ASN A 67 9.97 -13.34 -2.85
C ASN A 67 10.77 -14.64 -2.77
N SER A 68 12.05 -14.61 -3.18
CA SER A 68 12.92 -15.78 -3.04
C SER A 68 13.09 -16.17 -1.57
N ALA A 69 13.39 -15.22 -0.69
CA ALA A 69 13.52 -15.45 0.74
C ALA A 69 12.24 -16.04 1.35
N TYR A 70 11.07 -15.54 0.96
CA TYR A 70 9.77 -16.06 1.37
C TYR A 70 9.59 -17.53 0.95
N THR A 71 9.86 -17.86 -0.32
CA THR A 71 9.76 -19.25 -0.81
C THR A 71 10.74 -20.20 -0.11
N THR A 72 11.95 -19.72 0.19
CA THR A 72 12.94 -20.48 0.95
C THR A 72 12.45 -20.74 2.36
N LEU A 73 11.87 -19.76 3.06
CA LEU A 73 11.32 -19.96 4.41
C LEU A 73 10.13 -20.92 4.42
N LEU A 74 9.27 -20.89 3.39
CA LEU A 74 8.18 -21.86 3.28
C LEU A 74 8.69 -23.30 3.18
N SER A 75 9.85 -23.52 2.56
CA SER A 75 10.45 -24.85 2.38
C SER A 75 11.41 -25.23 3.52
N ASN A 76 12.09 -24.24 4.10
CA ASN A 76 13.05 -24.38 5.18
C ASN A 76 12.84 -23.27 6.23
N PRO A 77 11.93 -23.47 7.21
CA PRO A 77 11.57 -22.45 8.20
C PRO A 77 12.73 -22.01 9.11
N ASN A 78 13.80 -22.80 9.19
CA ASN A 78 14.96 -22.52 10.05
C ASN A 78 16.07 -21.72 9.34
N ASP A 79 15.86 -21.32 8.07
CA ASP A 79 16.83 -20.53 7.33
C ASP A 79 16.91 -19.08 7.86
N LYS A 80 17.88 -18.85 8.74
CA LYS A 80 18.13 -17.53 9.35
C LYS A 80 18.46 -16.45 8.32
N LYS A 81 19.11 -16.82 7.21
CA LYS A 81 19.51 -15.85 6.18
C LYS A 81 18.29 -15.41 5.38
N ALA A 82 17.46 -16.36 4.97
CA ALA A 82 16.19 -16.07 4.29
C ALA A 82 15.27 -15.22 5.19
N LYS A 83 15.20 -15.55 6.49
CA LYS A 83 14.45 -14.74 7.47
C LYS A 83 14.93 -13.30 7.51
N GLN A 84 16.24 -13.09 7.66
CA GLN A 84 16.82 -11.75 7.71
C GLN A 84 16.58 -10.98 6.41
N THR A 85 16.80 -11.61 5.26
CA THR A 85 16.54 -10.99 3.95
C THR A 85 15.07 -10.58 3.82
N LEU A 86 14.13 -11.43 4.25
CA LEU A 86 12.71 -11.12 4.17
C LEU A 86 12.34 -9.92 5.05
N ILE A 87 12.84 -9.88 6.29
CA ILE A 87 12.61 -8.78 7.23
C ILE A 87 13.16 -7.45 6.69
N GLU A 88 14.39 -7.44 6.22
CA GLU A 88 15.05 -6.21 5.75
C GLU A 88 14.42 -5.66 4.46
N LYS A 89 14.04 -6.56 3.55
CA LYS A 89 13.60 -6.19 2.20
C LYS A 89 12.09 -5.99 2.12
N ASN A 90 11.31 -6.70 2.92
CA ASN A 90 9.85 -6.63 2.92
C ASN A 90 9.22 -7.06 4.27
N PRO A 91 9.21 -6.18 5.29
CA PRO A 91 8.59 -6.45 6.59
C PRO A 91 7.12 -6.87 6.51
N SER A 92 6.36 -6.31 5.55
CA SER A 92 4.95 -6.67 5.37
C SER A 92 4.78 -8.11 4.89
N LEU A 93 5.65 -8.57 3.99
CA LEU A 93 5.65 -9.97 3.56
C LEU A 93 6.11 -10.92 4.68
N PHE A 94 7.05 -10.47 5.52
CA PHE A 94 7.39 -11.20 6.76
C PHE A 94 6.19 -11.35 7.70
N ALA A 95 5.38 -10.30 7.87
CA ALA A 95 4.16 -10.38 8.67
C ALA A 95 3.15 -11.40 8.11
N LEU A 96 2.98 -11.49 6.79
CA LEU A 96 2.14 -12.52 6.18
C LEU A 96 2.70 -13.94 6.40
N TYR A 97 4.02 -14.10 6.31
CA TYR A 97 4.69 -15.35 6.68
C TYR A 97 4.44 -15.72 8.15
N ALA A 98 4.53 -14.75 9.06
CA ALA A 98 4.29 -14.94 10.49
C ALA A 98 2.85 -15.40 10.77
N ILE A 99 1.84 -14.78 10.13
CA ILE A 99 0.43 -15.18 10.25
C ILE A 99 0.24 -16.65 9.84
N LYS A 100 0.78 -17.03 8.67
CA LYS A 100 0.70 -18.41 8.19
C LYS A 100 1.38 -19.38 9.17
N THR A 101 2.60 -19.06 9.60
CA THR A 101 3.39 -19.91 10.47
C THR A 101 2.72 -20.10 11.83
N ALA A 102 2.16 -19.02 12.39
CA ALA A 102 1.42 -19.08 13.64
C ALA A 102 0.19 -19.98 13.54
N TYR A 103 -0.53 -19.93 12.41
CA TYR A 103 -1.65 -20.82 12.15
C TYR A 103 -1.22 -22.30 12.07
N ASP A 104 -0.15 -22.60 11.33
CA ASP A 104 0.31 -23.99 11.14
C ASP A 104 0.94 -24.60 12.40
N SER A 105 1.62 -23.79 13.21
CA SER A 105 2.36 -24.22 14.40
C SER A 105 1.59 -24.02 15.71
N ASN A 106 0.42 -23.38 15.66
CA ASN A 106 -0.36 -22.96 16.82
C ASN A 106 0.48 -22.18 17.86
N SER A 107 1.42 -21.35 17.39
CA SER A 107 2.34 -20.55 18.21
C SER A 107 2.27 -19.07 17.84
N THR A 108 2.24 -18.19 18.83
CA THR A 108 2.09 -16.73 18.64
C THR A 108 3.42 -15.97 18.68
N GLU A 109 4.55 -16.61 19.00
CA GLU A 109 5.85 -15.95 19.18
C GLU A 109 6.30 -15.18 17.93
N ILE A 110 6.10 -15.76 16.74
CA ILE A 110 6.49 -15.13 15.47
C ILE A 110 5.62 -13.90 15.14
N LEU A 111 4.41 -13.81 15.69
CA LEU A 111 3.52 -12.67 15.49
C LEU A 111 4.01 -11.43 16.26
N ASP A 112 4.63 -11.62 17.42
CA ASP A 112 5.22 -10.53 18.21
C ASP A 112 6.43 -9.93 17.50
N GLU A 113 7.29 -10.78 16.95
CA GLU A 113 8.41 -10.35 16.12
C GLU A 113 7.92 -9.54 14.91
N ALA A 114 6.93 -10.06 14.17
CA ALA A 114 6.35 -9.35 13.03
C ALA A 114 5.69 -8.01 13.40
N SER A 115 5.02 -7.94 14.56
CA SER A 115 4.32 -6.75 15.04
C SER A 115 5.28 -5.60 15.37
N ASN A 116 6.47 -5.92 15.86
CA ASN A 116 7.52 -4.94 16.17
C ASN A 116 8.21 -4.39 14.91
N LEU A 117 8.22 -5.18 13.82
CA LEU A 117 8.93 -4.85 12.59
C LEU A 117 8.06 -4.11 11.57
N THR A 118 6.76 -4.37 11.55
CA THR A 118 5.84 -3.67 10.63
C THR A 118 5.52 -2.25 11.13
N SER A 119 5.45 -1.29 10.22
CA SER A 119 4.99 0.07 10.48
C SER A 119 3.54 0.31 10.03
N ASP A 120 2.97 -0.63 9.26
CA ASP A 120 1.60 -0.52 8.74
C ASP A 120 0.57 -0.73 9.87
N PRO A 121 -0.27 0.27 10.18
CA PRO A 121 -1.25 0.18 11.26
C PRO A 121 -2.31 -0.91 11.04
N LEU A 122 -2.75 -1.15 9.80
CA LEU A 122 -3.72 -2.18 9.49
C LEU A 122 -3.09 -3.57 9.67
N LEU A 123 -1.85 -3.73 9.22
CA LEU A 123 -1.14 -4.99 9.40
C LEU A 123 -0.86 -5.30 10.87
N LYS A 124 -0.57 -4.28 11.70
CA LYS A 124 -0.49 -4.44 13.16
C LYS A 124 -1.81 -4.93 13.76
N GLN A 125 -2.94 -4.36 13.36
CA GLN A 125 -4.24 -4.82 13.84
C GLN A 125 -4.53 -6.27 13.43
N ILE A 126 -4.17 -6.65 12.19
CA ILE A 126 -4.32 -8.04 11.73
C ILE A 126 -3.43 -9.00 12.54
N LEU A 127 -2.18 -8.62 12.83
CA LEU A 127 -1.28 -9.44 13.65
C LEU A 127 -1.78 -9.60 15.09
N GLN A 128 -2.27 -8.52 15.70
CA GLN A 128 -2.90 -8.58 17.04
C GLN A 128 -4.13 -9.48 17.03
N ASN A 129 -4.95 -9.37 16.01
CA ASN A 129 -6.12 -10.24 15.83
C ASN A 129 -5.73 -11.72 15.72
N ALA A 130 -4.69 -12.02 14.94
CA ALA A 130 -4.17 -13.39 14.78
C ALA A 130 -3.63 -13.99 16.09
N LYS A 131 -3.24 -13.15 17.08
CA LYS A 131 -2.87 -13.60 18.43
C LYS A 131 -4.08 -13.95 19.32
N GLY A 132 -5.30 -13.64 18.89
CA GLY A 132 -6.50 -13.74 19.72
C GLY A 132 -6.68 -12.57 20.70
N ASP A 133 -5.80 -11.56 20.65
CA ASP A 133 -5.95 -10.33 21.40
C ASP A 133 -7.23 -9.62 20.92
N ASN A 134 -8.06 -9.18 21.87
CA ASN A 134 -9.26 -8.38 21.62
C ASN A 134 -8.83 -6.99 21.13
N SER A 135 -8.39 -6.89 19.88
CA SER A 135 -8.04 -5.61 19.28
C SER A 135 -9.34 -4.85 19.00
N ASP A 136 -9.59 -3.80 19.77
CA ASP A 136 -10.49 -2.73 19.35
C ASP A 136 -9.99 -2.21 17.99
N GLY A 137 -10.75 -2.44 16.91
CA GLY A 137 -10.26 -2.17 15.56
C GLY A 137 -11.08 -2.84 14.46
N LEU A 138 -10.51 -2.91 13.25
CA LEU A 138 -11.19 -3.34 12.03
C LEU A 138 -11.94 -4.69 12.16
N LEU A 139 -11.38 -5.63 12.91
CA LEU A 139 -11.87 -7.00 13.02
C LEU A 139 -12.65 -7.27 14.32
N SER A 140 -12.89 -6.25 15.16
CA SER A 140 -13.55 -6.43 16.46
C SER A 140 -14.95 -7.06 16.33
N THR A 141 -15.73 -6.60 15.35
CA THR A 141 -17.09 -7.10 15.11
C THR A 141 -17.10 -8.56 14.63
N TYR A 142 -16.11 -8.93 13.81
CA TYR A 142 -15.92 -10.31 13.38
C TYR A 142 -15.48 -11.20 14.55
N ASN A 143 -14.56 -10.73 15.38
CA ASN A 143 -14.12 -11.44 16.59
C ASN A 143 -15.26 -11.73 17.55
N SER A 144 -16.11 -10.73 17.82
CA SER A 144 -17.30 -10.90 18.67
C SER A 144 -18.23 -11.98 18.13
N LEU A 145 -18.41 -12.04 16.80
CA LEU A 145 -19.22 -13.07 16.15
C LEU A 145 -18.60 -14.47 16.31
N VAL A 146 -17.30 -14.61 16.01
CA VAL A 146 -16.60 -15.90 16.10
C VAL A 146 -16.54 -16.40 17.54
N LYS A 147 -16.21 -15.53 18.51
CA LYS A 147 -16.18 -15.87 19.93
C LYS A 147 -17.56 -16.26 20.46
N GLY A 148 -18.60 -15.50 20.07
CA GLY A 148 -19.98 -15.85 20.41
C GLY A 148 -20.37 -17.24 19.86
N TYR A 149 -19.99 -17.53 18.61
CA TYR A 149 -20.24 -18.85 18.01
C TYR A 149 -19.46 -19.98 18.72
N GLU A 150 -18.20 -19.77 19.07
CA GLU A 150 -17.40 -20.74 19.84
C GLU A 150 -18.01 -21.01 21.22
N LEU A 151 -18.56 -19.99 21.88
CA LEU A 151 -19.27 -20.16 23.15
C LEU A 151 -20.58 -20.95 22.97
N LEU A 152 -21.29 -20.76 21.85
CA LEU A 152 -22.47 -21.57 21.52
C LEU A 152 -22.10 -23.06 21.34
N THR A 153 -20.99 -23.37 20.66
CA THR A 153 -20.56 -24.78 20.52
C THR A 153 -20.15 -25.41 21.85
N GLN A 154 -19.76 -24.60 22.82
CA GLN A 154 -19.48 -25.00 24.21
C GLN A 154 -20.72 -25.00 25.13
N ASN A 155 -21.92 -24.77 24.58
CA ASN A 155 -23.19 -24.67 25.32
C ASN A 155 -23.25 -23.52 26.36
N LYS A 156 -22.42 -22.49 26.19
CA LYS A 156 -22.33 -21.28 27.04
C LYS A 156 -23.21 -20.16 26.48
N LEU A 157 -24.52 -20.41 26.49
CA LEU A 157 -25.53 -19.53 25.89
C LEU A 157 -25.53 -18.09 26.46
N PRO A 158 -25.46 -17.87 27.79
CA PRO A 158 -25.41 -16.52 28.35
C PRO A 158 -24.18 -15.73 27.88
N GLU A 159 -23.01 -16.37 27.88
CA GLU A 159 -21.74 -15.78 27.49
C GLU A 159 -21.69 -15.48 25.99
N ALA A 160 -22.24 -16.39 25.17
CA ALA A 160 -22.36 -16.17 23.73
C ALA A 160 -23.17 -14.92 23.41
N LYS A 161 -24.30 -14.70 24.10
CA LYS A 161 -25.12 -13.49 23.94
C LYS A 161 -24.39 -12.22 24.31
N ILE A 162 -23.55 -12.27 25.36
CA ILE A 162 -22.71 -11.12 25.73
C ILE A 162 -21.75 -10.78 24.59
N GLU A 163 -21.11 -11.77 23.95
CA GLU A 163 -20.24 -11.50 22.80
C GLU A 163 -21.01 -10.95 21.59
N PHE A 164 -22.16 -11.54 21.24
CA PHE A 164 -22.99 -11.02 20.14
C PHE A 164 -23.49 -9.59 20.39
N SER A 165 -23.77 -9.21 21.63
CA SER A 165 -24.18 -7.84 21.98
C SER A 165 -23.11 -6.77 21.72
N LYS A 166 -21.84 -7.17 21.54
CA LYS A 166 -20.75 -6.27 21.17
C LYS A 166 -20.77 -5.89 19.68
N ILE A 167 -21.60 -6.53 18.87
CA ILE A 167 -21.75 -6.26 17.44
C ILE A 167 -22.66 -5.03 17.25
N PRO A 168 -22.18 -3.94 16.62
CA PRO A 168 -22.99 -2.74 16.41
C PRO A 168 -24.23 -2.99 15.57
N SER A 169 -25.35 -2.31 15.86
CA SER A 169 -26.61 -2.48 15.11
C SER A 169 -26.54 -2.10 13.63
N ASN A 170 -25.56 -1.29 13.23
CA ASN A 170 -25.31 -0.91 11.84
C ASN A 170 -24.33 -1.86 11.12
N SER A 171 -23.88 -2.93 11.77
CA SER A 171 -22.99 -3.92 11.19
C SER A 171 -23.72 -4.83 10.20
N PRO A 172 -23.11 -5.18 9.05
CA PRO A 172 -23.61 -6.25 8.18
C PRO A 172 -23.72 -7.62 8.87
N LEU A 173 -23.02 -7.82 9.99
CA LEU A 173 -23.03 -9.07 10.76
C LEU A 173 -24.15 -9.11 11.81
N GLU A 174 -24.85 -8.00 12.06
CA GLU A 174 -25.93 -7.95 13.06
C GLU A 174 -27.06 -8.95 12.80
N PRO A 175 -27.55 -9.15 11.55
CA PRO A 175 -28.60 -10.12 11.31
C PRO A 175 -28.16 -11.56 11.62
N ILE A 176 -26.87 -11.86 11.37
CA ILE A 176 -26.28 -13.17 11.65
C ILE A 176 -26.18 -13.37 13.17
N ALA A 177 -25.69 -12.37 13.90
CA ALA A 177 -25.57 -12.41 15.35
C ALA A 177 -26.92 -12.65 16.03
N LYS A 178 -27.97 -11.91 15.63
CA LYS A 178 -29.33 -12.10 16.15
C LYS A 178 -29.89 -13.49 15.87
N ASN A 179 -29.66 -14.02 14.68
CA ASN A 179 -30.08 -15.38 14.35
C ASN A 179 -29.39 -16.41 15.26
N LEU A 180 -28.10 -16.22 15.56
CA LEU A 180 -27.34 -17.09 16.46
C LEU A 180 -27.75 -16.95 17.92
N GLU A 181 -28.16 -15.77 18.40
CA GLU A 181 -28.71 -15.59 19.76
C GLU A 181 -29.98 -16.41 20.02
N HIS A 182 -30.75 -16.67 18.97
CA HIS A 182 -31.96 -17.49 18.99
C HIS A 182 -31.69 -18.97 18.71
N TYR A 183 -30.47 -19.31 18.30
CA TYR A 183 -30.07 -20.67 18.03
C TYR A 183 -29.86 -21.44 19.35
N GLN A 184 -30.83 -22.30 19.68
CA GLN A 184 -30.80 -23.09 20.93
C GLN A 184 -30.04 -24.42 20.83
N GLY A 185 -29.27 -24.66 19.75
CA GLY A 185 -28.40 -25.84 19.61
C GLY A 185 -29.05 -27.18 19.96
N LYS A 186 -29.51 -27.92 18.95
CA LYS A 186 -29.56 -29.39 19.04
C LYS A 186 -28.40 -29.97 18.25
#